data_AF-A0A8J7TDS6-F1
#
_entry.id   AF-A0A8J7TDS6-F1
#
_cell.length_a   1.000
_cell.length_b   1.000
_cell.length_c   1.000
_cell.angle_alpha   90.00
_cell.angle_beta   90.00
_cell.angle_gamma   90.00
#
_symmetry.space_group_name_H-M   'P 1'
#
loop_
_entity.id
_entity.type
_entity.pdbx_description
1 polymer ?
#
loop_
_entity_poly.entity_id
_entity_poly.type
_entity_poly.pdbx_seq_one_letter_code
_entity_poly.pdbx_strand_id
1 'polypeptide(L)'
;MASLAPPLRVCRGILKEIRAAKGPNYQQSIVYRYLLEQFRKNQVTSEKLCRAQQESLHSASSYLCLLSSVRLHSSLHALYHGRGERSTEEAAGLVGLRLPAQPGGKGWEE
;
A
#
# COMPACT_ATOMS: atom_id res chain seq x y z
N MET A 1 16.53 -8.44 14.51
CA MET A 1 16.38 -8.15 13.07
C MET A 1 14.99 -8.62 12.64
N ALA A 2 14.18 -7.80 11.98
CA ALA A 2 12.85 -8.23 11.54
C ALA A 2 12.98 -9.51 10.69
N SER A 3 12.29 -10.58 11.06
CA SER A 3 12.27 -11.81 10.27
C SER A 3 11.72 -11.47 8.88
N LEU A 4 12.53 -11.63 7.84
CA LEU A 4 12.07 -11.39 6.47
C LEU A 4 10.88 -12.31 6.19
N ALA A 5 9.80 -11.74 5.66
CA ALA A 5 8.63 -12.52 5.29
C ALA A 5 9.03 -13.56 4.23
N PRO A 6 8.36 -14.73 4.19
CA PRO A 6 8.65 -15.76 3.20
C PRO A 6 8.64 -15.17 1.77
N PRO A 7 9.58 -15.52 0.89
CA PRO A 7 9.68 -14.95 -0.46
C PRO A 7 8.37 -15.00 -1.25
N LEU A 8 7.61 -16.09 -1.12
CA LEU A 8 6.31 -16.24 -1.78
C LEU A 8 5.26 -15.24 -1.26
N ARG A 9 5.30 -14.86 0.02
CA ARG A 9 4.40 -13.83 0.57
C ARG A 9 4.74 -12.46 0.00
N VAL A 10 6.03 -12.13 -0.08
CA VAL A 10 6.49 -10.86 -0.67
C VAL A 10 6.11 -10.78 -2.15
N CYS A 11 6.37 -11.83 -2.93
CA CYS A 11 5.97 -11.92 -4.33
C CYS A 11 4.46 -11.74 -4.52
N ARG A 12 3.64 -12.47 -3.75
CA ARG A 12 2.17 -12.33 -3.77
C ARG A 12 1.70 -10.92 -3.39
N GLY A 13 2.37 -10.30 -2.41
CA GLY A 13 2.10 -8.92 -2.01
C GLY A 13 2.33 -7.94 -3.15
N ILE A 14 3.49 -8.04 -3.82
CA ILE A 14 3.81 -7.16 -4.96
C ILE A 14 2.82 -7.37 -6.10
N LEU A 15 2.47 -8.63 -6.42
CA LEU A 15 1.47 -8.94 -7.44
C LEU A 15 0.08 -8.36 -7.12
N LYS A 16 -0.30 -8.30 -5.85
CA LYS A 16 -1.54 -7.67 -5.40
C LYS A 16 -1.53 -6.16 -5.66
N GLU A 17 -0.43 -5.49 -5.36
CA GLU A 17 -0.28 -4.05 -5.62
C GLU A 17 -0.24 -3.76 -7.13
N ILE A 18 0.44 -4.57 -7.94
CA ILE A 18 0.43 -4.44 -9.41
C ILE A 18 -0.98 -4.63 -9.96
N ARG A 19 -1.75 -5.60 -9.42
CA ARG A 19 -3.15 -5.81 -9.81
C ARG A 19 -4.01 -4.59 -9.46
N ALA A 20 -3.79 -3.98 -8.30
CA ALA A 20 -4.50 -2.77 -7.90
C ALA A 20 -4.20 -1.60 -8.85
N ALA A 21 -2.97 -1.49 -9.35
CA ALA A 21 -2.56 -0.41 -10.25
C ALA A 21 -2.95 -0.63 -11.73
N LYS A 22 -2.84 -1.86 -12.25
CA LYS A 22 -3.04 -2.19 -13.68
C LYS A 22 -4.34 -2.94 -14.00
N GLY A 23 -5.10 -3.35 -12.99
CA GLY A 23 -6.34 -4.11 -13.17
C GLY A 23 -6.13 -5.59 -13.51
N PRO A 24 -7.15 -6.26 -14.08
CA PRO A 24 -7.18 -7.72 -14.24
C PRO A 24 -6.13 -8.26 -15.22
N ASN A 25 -5.72 -7.46 -16.21
CA ASN A 25 -4.74 -7.84 -17.24
C ASN A 25 -3.27 -7.64 -16.81
N TYR A 26 -3.02 -7.46 -15.51
CA TYR A 26 -1.67 -7.26 -14.96
C TYR A 26 -0.68 -8.38 -15.33
N GLN A 27 -1.16 -9.58 -15.63
CA GLN A 27 -0.36 -10.76 -16.00
C GLN A 27 0.38 -10.58 -17.33
N GLN A 28 -0.14 -9.74 -18.24
CA GLN A 28 0.48 -9.43 -19.53
C GLN A 28 1.57 -8.36 -19.40
N SER A 29 1.67 -7.70 -18.24
CA SER A 29 2.67 -6.65 -17.99
C SER A 29 4.08 -7.21 -17.96
N ILE A 30 5.03 -6.47 -18.53
CA ILE A 30 6.48 -6.76 -18.44
C ILE A 30 6.91 -6.92 -16.98
N VAL A 31 6.36 -6.11 -16.07
CA VAL A 31 6.66 -6.15 -14.63
C VAL A 31 6.30 -7.51 -14.03
N TYR A 32 5.18 -8.12 -14.45
CA TYR A 32 4.75 -9.43 -13.95
C TYR A 32 5.75 -10.52 -14.35
N ARG A 33 6.13 -10.54 -15.64
CA ARG A 33 7.09 -11.52 -16.19
C ARG A 33 8.46 -11.37 -15.53
N TYR A 34 8.95 -10.14 -15.43
CA TYR A 34 10.22 -9.81 -14.77
C TYR A 34 10.22 -10.28 -13.31
N LEU A 35 9.17 -9.97 -12.54
CA LEU A 35 9.09 -10.34 -11.13
C LEU A 35 9.18 -11.87 -10.95
N LEU A 36 8.38 -12.64 -11.71
CA LEU A 36 8.41 -14.10 -11.63
C LEU A 36 9.77 -14.67 -12.02
N GLU A 37 10.40 -14.11 -13.04
CA GLU A 37 11.73 -14.53 -13.48
C GLU A 37 12.79 -14.31 -12.38
N GLN A 38 12.79 -13.14 -11.74
CA GLN A 38 13.72 -12.82 -10.64
C GLN A 38 13.51 -13.74 -9.42
N PHE A 39 12.26 -13.99 -9.03
CA PHE A 39 11.97 -14.88 -7.90
C PHE A 39 12.32 -16.35 -8.20
N ARG A 40 12.17 -16.80 -9.46
CA ARG A 40 12.59 -18.15 -9.89
C ARG A 40 14.11 -18.30 -9.94
N LYS A 41 14.81 -17.30 -10.48
CA LYS A 41 16.29 -17.27 -10.50
C LYS A 41 16.88 -17.42 -9.10
N ASN A 42 16.26 -16.78 -8.12
CA ASN A 42 16.71 -16.78 -6.73
C ASN A 42 16.15 -17.96 -5.89
N GLN A 43 15.43 -18.92 -6.49
CA GLN A 43 14.91 -20.10 -5.80
C GLN A 43 15.91 -21.27 -5.73
N VAL A 44 16.82 -21.40 -6.71
CA VAL A 44 17.62 -22.63 -6.93
C VAL A 44 19.11 -22.47 -6.59
N THR A 45 19.53 -21.33 -6.04
CA THR A 45 20.97 -21.03 -5.92
C THR A 45 21.63 -21.64 -4.68
N SER A 46 22.69 -22.43 -4.92
CA SER A 46 23.57 -23.10 -3.95
C SER A 46 24.11 -22.18 -2.84
N GLU A 47 24.48 -22.77 -1.68
CA GLU A 47 24.90 -22.09 -0.42
C GLU A 47 25.87 -20.91 -0.54
N LYS A 48 26.71 -20.84 -1.60
CA LYS A 48 27.59 -19.69 -1.87
C LYS A 48 26.87 -18.39 -2.25
N LEU A 49 25.58 -18.44 -2.61
CA LEU A 49 24.79 -17.30 -3.11
C LEU A 49 23.67 -16.84 -2.14
N CYS A 50 23.66 -17.34 -0.89
CA CYS A 50 22.66 -16.95 0.12
C CYS A 50 22.56 -15.43 0.35
N ARG A 51 23.67 -14.70 0.26
CA ARG A 51 23.68 -13.24 0.42
C ARG A 51 22.89 -12.52 -0.68
N ALA A 52 23.05 -12.95 -1.94
CA ALA A 52 22.34 -12.34 -3.07
C ALA A 52 20.82 -12.59 -2.98
N GLN A 53 20.42 -13.77 -2.50
CA GLN A 53 19.01 -14.10 -2.27
C GLN A 53 18.41 -13.22 -1.15
N GLN A 54 19.12 -13.06 -0.03
CA GLN A 54 18.67 -12.20 1.07
C GLN A 54 18.59 -10.73 0.66
N GLU A 55 19.55 -10.24 -0.11
CA GLU A 55 19.56 -8.88 -0.63
C GLU A 55 18.40 -8.63 -1.62
N SER A 56 18.15 -9.60 -2.51
CA SER A 56 17.00 -9.55 -3.42
C SER A 56 15.67 -9.57 -2.67
N LEU A 57 15.54 -10.41 -1.64
CA LEU A 57 14.34 -10.48 -0.80
C LEU A 57 14.13 -9.20 0.00
N HIS A 58 15.20 -8.61 0.53
CA HIS A 58 15.16 -7.33 1.22
C HIS A 58 14.69 -6.22 0.27
N SER A 59 15.30 -6.13 -0.92
CA SER A 59 14.91 -5.18 -1.97
C SER A 59 13.44 -5.34 -2.35
N ALA A 60 12.98 -6.57 -2.58
CA ALA A 60 11.58 -6.85 -2.88
C ALA A 60 10.63 -6.44 -1.75
N SER A 61 11.03 -6.63 -0.49
CA SER A 61 10.26 -6.20 0.68
C SER A 61 10.16 -4.68 0.76
N SER A 62 11.26 -3.97 0.49
CA SER A 62 11.29 -2.51 0.42
C SER A 62 10.39 -1.96 -0.70
N TYR A 63 10.42 -2.58 -1.88
CA TYR A 63 9.51 -2.21 -2.98
C TYR A 63 8.04 -2.49 -2.64
N LEU A 64 7.74 -3.61 -1.98
CA LEU A 64 6.38 -3.89 -1.51
C LEU A 64 5.88 -2.80 -0.54
N CYS A 65 6.73 -2.42 0.42
CA CYS A 65 6.43 -1.32 1.34
C CYS A 65 6.14 -0.03 0.56
N LEU A 66 7.03 0.36 -0.35
CA LEU A 66 6.86 1.56 -1.18
C LEU A 66 5.53 1.54 -1.94
N LEU A 67 5.23 0.47 -2.67
CA LEU A 67 4.01 0.36 -3.46
C LEU A 67 2.75 0.47 -2.59
N SER A 68 2.75 -0.21 -1.44
CA SER A 68 1.63 -0.17 -0.50
C SER A 68 1.44 1.23 0.10
N SER A 69 2.54 1.91 0.48
CA SER A 69 2.51 3.26 1.03
C SER A 69 2.08 4.28 0.00
N VAL A 70 2.48 4.16 -1.26
CA VAL A 70 2.04 5.05 -2.33
C VAL A 70 0.53 4.91 -2.55
N ARG A 71 0.00 3.68 -2.61
CA ARG A 71 -1.45 3.46 -2.74
C ARG A 71 -2.22 4.05 -1.55
N LEU A 72 -1.74 3.83 -0.33
CA LEU A 72 -2.34 4.40 0.87
C LEU A 72 -2.27 5.93 0.83
N HIS A 73 -1.12 6.50 0.48
CA HIS A 73 -0.93 7.94 0.35
C HIS A 73 -1.90 8.54 -0.66
N SER A 74 -2.07 7.93 -1.85
CA SER A 74 -3.07 8.40 -2.82
C SER A 74 -4.49 8.36 -2.27
N SER A 75 -4.85 7.32 -1.50
CA SER A 75 -6.18 7.23 -0.88
C SER A 75 -6.39 8.31 0.19
N LEU A 76 -5.38 8.58 1.02
CA LEU A 76 -5.42 9.64 2.04
C LEU A 76 -5.44 11.02 1.40
N HIS A 77 -4.62 11.23 0.36
CA HIS A 77 -4.60 12.47 -0.39
C HIS A 77 -5.96 12.75 -1.03
N ALA A 78 -6.60 11.75 -1.64
CA ALA A 78 -7.96 11.90 -2.16
C ALA A 78 -8.98 12.22 -1.05
N LEU A 79 -8.85 11.55 0.11
CA LEU A 79 -9.75 11.74 1.24
C LEU A 79 -9.65 13.12 1.88
N TYR A 80 -8.44 13.67 2.03
CA TYR A 80 -8.20 14.92 2.76
C TYR A 80 -7.95 16.12 1.84
N HIS A 81 -7.13 15.97 0.79
CA HIS A 81 -6.68 17.07 -0.07
C HIS A 81 -7.34 17.11 -1.46
N GLY A 82 -8.05 16.04 -1.88
CA GLY A 82 -8.49 15.88 -3.27
C GLY A 82 -9.76 16.64 -3.69
N ARG A 83 -10.48 17.32 -2.78
CA ARG A 83 -11.82 17.91 -3.07
C ARG A 83 -11.88 19.45 -3.04
N GLY A 84 -10.76 20.16 -2.91
CA GLY A 84 -10.78 21.63 -2.79
C GLY A 84 -11.37 22.11 -1.46
N GLU A 85 -12.00 23.29 -1.46
CA GLU A 85 -12.66 23.83 -0.26
C GLU A 85 -13.93 23.02 0.07
N ARG A 86 -14.05 22.60 1.34
CA ARG A 86 -15.21 21.86 1.87
C ARG A 86 -16.01 22.76 2.78
N SER A 87 -17.30 22.49 2.90
CA SER A 87 -18.13 23.15 3.92
C SER A 87 -17.63 22.80 5.33
N THR A 88 -17.93 23.67 6.31
CA THR A 88 -17.55 23.47 7.72
C THR A 88 -18.14 22.20 8.31
N GLU A 89 -19.36 21.82 7.90
CA GLU A 89 -20.02 20.57 8.26
C GLU A 89 -19.27 19.34 7.74
N GLU A 90 -18.95 19.33 6.45
CA GLU A 90 -18.18 18.23 5.84
C GLU A 90 -16.79 18.11 6.44
N ALA A 91 -16.13 19.25 6.71
CA ALA A 91 -14.83 19.27 7.36
C ALA A 91 -14.89 18.67 8.77
N ALA A 92 -15.90 19.03 9.57
CA ALA A 92 -16.12 18.44 10.90
C ALA A 92 -16.39 16.93 10.80
N GLY A 93 -17.22 16.50 9.85
CA GLY A 93 -17.55 15.09 9.66
C GLY A 93 -16.34 14.21 9.31
N LEU A 94 -15.36 14.72 8.55
CA LEU A 94 -14.15 13.97 8.17
C LEU A 94 -13.26 13.58 9.34
N VAL A 95 -13.25 14.40 10.38
CA VAL A 95 -12.47 14.17 11.61
C VAL A 95 -13.32 13.54 12.71
N GLY A 96 -14.57 13.15 12.42
CA GLY A 96 -15.49 12.54 13.37
C GLY A 96 -16.16 13.53 14.33
N LEU A 97 -16.20 14.81 13.96
CA LEU A 97 -16.87 15.87 14.73
C LEU A 97 -18.22 16.22 14.09
N ARG A 98 -19.08 16.89 14.87
CA ARG A 98 -20.36 17.46 14.39
C ARG A 98 -20.43 18.93 14.73
N LEU A 99 -21.13 19.71 13.91
CA LEU A 99 -21.40 21.11 14.24
C LEU A 99 -22.37 21.21 15.42
N PRO A 100 -22.20 22.21 16.30
CA PRO A 100 -23.15 22.46 17.38
C PRO A 100 -24.50 22.92 16.80
N ALA A 101 -25.59 22.31 17.26
CA ALA A 101 -26.95 22.64 16.81
C ALA A 101 -27.43 24.03 17.28
N GLN A 102 -26.81 24.59 18.33
CA GLN A 102 -27.16 25.90 18.86
C GLN A 102 -25.91 26.69 19.30
N PRO A 103 -25.80 28.00 18.99
CA PRO A 103 -24.75 28.85 19.51
C PRO A 103 -24.92 28.98 21.03
N GLY A 104 -24.12 28.24 21.80
CA GLY A 104 -24.22 28.20 23.27
C GLY A 104 -24.03 26.82 23.90
N GLY A 105 -23.87 25.75 23.12
CA GLY A 105 -23.38 24.46 23.63
C GLY A 105 -24.35 23.64 24.49
N LYS A 106 -25.65 23.98 24.51
CA LYS A 106 -26.71 23.20 25.17
C LYS A 106 -27.56 22.49 24.11
N GLY A 107 -27.17 21.30 23.67
CA GLY A 107 -27.92 20.58 22.63
C GLY A 107 -27.52 19.11 22.45
N TRP A 108 -27.09 18.45 23.52
CA TRP A 108 -26.73 17.01 23.51
C TRP A 108 -27.81 16.13 24.18
N GLU A 109 -29.05 16.61 24.24
CA GLU A 109 -30.20 15.80 24.69
C GLU A 109 -30.98 15.33 23.47
N GLU A 110 -30.63 14.16 22.97
CA GLU A 110 -31.51 13.07 22.48
C GLU A 110 -30.68 11.83 22.14
#